data_AF-A0A528DEA8-F1
#
_entry.id   AF-A0A528DEA8-F1
#
_cell.length_a   1.000
_cell.length_b   1.000
_cell.length_c   1.000
_cell.angle_alpha   90.00
_cell.angle_beta   90.00
_cell.angle_gamma   90.00
#
_symmetry.space_group_name_H-M   'P 1'
#
loop_
_entity.id
_entity.type
_entity.pdbx_description
1 polymer ?
#
loop_
_entity_poly.entity_id
_entity_poly.type
_entity_poly.pdbx_seq_one_letter_code
_entity_poly.pdbx_strand_id
1 'polypeptide(L)'
;MLNQIKGLHHVTSMASDARRNNEFFTRKLGLRRVKKTVNFDAPDVYHLYYADEFGTPGSVMTYFPFPDIGKGRHGVGEVGTTVFSVPEGTLGYWEKRFADEGVSGVARETSFGEKRLTFTGPDGDSFALVEDKADSRAPWIKGGVPGDEAIRGFHSVALRLKDGGATEELLKFMGYEEVDKSGNVRRLAIENGNGADVVDIESLPGAGFANLGAGSVHHVAFAVEDRARQLEVRKALVDTGYGVTPVIDRDYFWAIYFRTPGGVLFEVSTNEPGFDRDEDTAHLGETLKLPTQHQHLRPYLEQHLQKLED
;
A
#
# COMPACT_ATOMS: atom_id res chain seq x y z
N MET A 1 15.47 0.90 19.77
CA MET A 1 14.29 1.52 19.16
C MET A 1 14.78 2.41 18.04
N LEU A 2 14.21 2.26 16.86
CA LEU A 2 14.44 3.10 15.69
C LEU A 2 13.54 4.34 15.76
N ASN A 3 14.03 5.46 15.24
CA ASN A 3 13.27 6.71 15.10
C ASN A 3 13.32 7.27 13.67
N GLN A 4 13.93 6.51 12.76
CA GLN A 4 14.07 6.84 11.34
C GLN A 4 12.79 6.60 10.56
N ILE A 5 11.97 5.62 10.98
CA ILE A 5 10.72 5.26 10.31
C ILE A 5 9.65 6.32 10.62
N LYS A 6 8.92 6.76 9.58
CA LYS A 6 7.94 7.86 9.65
C LYS A 6 6.48 7.45 9.43
N GLY A 7 6.24 6.16 9.25
CA GLY A 7 4.93 5.62 8.89
C GLY A 7 5.04 4.65 7.71
N LEU A 8 3.91 4.37 7.07
CA LEU A 8 3.83 3.56 5.87
C LEU A 8 4.33 4.36 4.66
N HIS A 9 5.02 3.69 3.74
CA HIS A 9 5.46 4.25 2.47
C HIS A 9 4.51 3.85 1.33
N HIS A 10 4.31 2.54 1.15
CA HIS A 10 3.47 2.00 0.10
C HIS A 10 2.96 0.60 0.47
N VAL A 11 1.91 0.15 -0.21
CA VAL A 11 1.41 -1.24 -0.13
C VAL A 11 1.40 -1.83 -1.51
N THR A 12 1.98 -3.02 -1.66
CA THR A 12 2.07 -3.72 -2.95
C THR A 12 1.22 -4.97 -2.93
N SER A 13 0.30 -5.08 -3.89
CA SER A 13 -0.62 -6.21 -4.04
C SER A 13 -0.48 -6.91 -5.39
N MET A 14 -1.07 -8.10 -5.48
CA MET A 14 -1.16 -8.86 -6.72
C MET A 14 -2.54 -8.65 -7.35
N ALA A 15 -2.61 -8.53 -8.68
CA ALA A 15 -3.87 -8.44 -9.41
C ALA A 15 -3.92 -9.46 -10.56
N SER A 16 -5.13 -9.78 -11.03
CA SER A 16 -5.30 -10.68 -12.18
C SER A 16 -5.40 -9.95 -13.52
N ASP A 17 -5.77 -8.67 -13.54
CA ASP A 17 -5.96 -7.92 -14.79
C ASP A 17 -5.60 -6.44 -14.60
N ALA A 18 -4.72 -5.92 -15.47
CA ALA A 18 -4.18 -4.58 -15.35
C ALA A 18 -5.22 -3.49 -15.68
N ARG A 19 -6.12 -3.73 -16.63
CA ARG A 19 -7.19 -2.80 -17.02
C ARG A 19 -8.23 -2.65 -15.91
N ARG A 20 -8.74 -3.76 -15.38
CA ARG A 20 -9.72 -3.77 -14.29
C ARG A 20 -9.12 -3.17 -13.02
N ASN A 21 -7.85 -3.47 -12.73
CA ASN A 21 -7.13 -2.87 -11.62
C ASN A 21 -7.01 -1.35 -11.81
N ASN A 22 -6.58 -0.90 -12.99
CA ASN A 22 -6.49 0.51 -13.32
C ASN A 22 -7.82 1.25 -13.17
N GLU A 23 -8.88 0.75 -13.81
CA GLU A 23 -10.22 1.34 -13.72
C GLU A 23 -10.69 1.45 -12.25
N PHE A 24 -10.43 0.43 -11.43
CA PHE A 24 -10.81 0.47 -10.02
C PHE A 24 -10.13 1.63 -9.28
N PHE A 25 -8.80 1.76 -9.40
CA PHE A 25 -8.05 2.76 -8.65
C PHE A 25 -8.23 4.18 -9.21
N THR A 26 -8.24 4.36 -10.53
CA THR A 26 -8.34 5.70 -11.14
C THR A 26 -9.76 6.22 -11.18
N ARG A 27 -10.73 5.37 -11.55
CA ARG A 27 -12.12 5.77 -11.70
C ARG A 27 -12.92 5.56 -10.43
N LYS A 28 -12.92 4.36 -9.84
CA LYS A 28 -13.81 4.10 -8.69
C LYS A 28 -13.32 4.78 -7.41
N LEU A 29 -12.03 4.70 -7.12
CA LEU A 29 -11.40 5.38 -5.97
C LEU A 29 -10.93 6.81 -6.26
N GLY A 30 -10.81 7.21 -7.52
CA GLY A 30 -10.39 8.56 -7.88
C GLY A 30 -8.93 8.87 -7.60
N LEU A 31 -8.06 7.86 -7.45
CA LEU A 31 -6.63 8.05 -7.25
C LEU A 31 -5.92 8.39 -8.57
N ARG A 32 -4.75 9.02 -8.49
CA ARG A 32 -3.92 9.26 -9.66
C ARG A 32 -3.07 8.03 -9.94
N ARG A 33 -3.04 7.54 -11.19
CA ARG A 33 -1.98 6.63 -11.64
C ARG A 33 -0.69 7.44 -11.77
N VAL A 34 0.19 7.38 -10.76
CA VAL A 34 1.44 8.17 -10.71
C VAL A 34 2.60 7.49 -11.43
N LYS A 35 2.50 6.20 -11.71
CA LYS A 35 3.50 5.52 -12.55
C LYS A 35 2.91 4.31 -13.26
N LYS A 36 3.34 4.14 -14.51
CA LYS A 36 3.14 2.96 -15.34
C LYS A 36 4.52 2.46 -15.76
N THR A 37 4.98 1.39 -15.13
CA THR A 37 6.28 0.77 -15.41
C THR A 37 6.13 -0.76 -15.39
N VAL A 38 7.23 -1.50 -15.41
CA VAL A 38 7.24 -2.97 -15.33
C VAL A 38 7.87 -3.43 -14.03
N ASN A 39 7.52 -4.64 -13.60
CA ASN A 39 8.16 -5.27 -12.46
C ASN A 39 9.65 -5.47 -12.78
N PHE A 40 10.51 -4.98 -11.88
CA PHE A 40 11.96 -4.98 -12.07
C PHE A 40 12.53 -6.40 -12.13
N ASP A 41 11.83 -7.35 -11.51
CA ASP A 41 12.22 -8.75 -11.40
C ASP A 41 11.48 -9.64 -12.44
N ALA A 42 10.40 -9.12 -13.07
CA ALA A 42 9.60 -9.80 -14.11
C ALA A 42 9.05 -8.77 -15.13
N PRO A 43 9.87 -8.34 -16.13
CA PRO A 43 9.56 -7.17 -16.96
C PRO A 43 8.37 -7.35 -17.91
N ASP A 44 7.88 -8.57 -18.10
CA ASP A 44 6.66 -8.90 -18.85
C ASP A 44 5.37 -8.57 -18.08
N VAL A 45 5.49 -8.13 -16.83
CA VAL A 45 4.37 -7.79 -15.95
C VAL A 45 4.44 -6.31 -15.61
N TYR A 46 3.30 -5.62 -15.65
CA TYR A 46 3.24 -4.23 -15.20
C TYR A 46 3.60 -4.11 -13.72
N HIS A 47 4.06 -2.92 -13.35
CA HIS A 47 4.06 -2.43 -11.98
C HIS A 47 3.36 -1.07 -12.02
N LEU A 48 2.13 -1.04 -11.51
CA LEU A 48 1.25 0.13 -11.57
C LEU A 48 1.18 0.79 -10.21
N TYR A 49 1.29 2.12 -10.16
CA TYR A 49 1.31 2.88 -8.91
C TYR A 49 0.17 3.90 -8.91
N TYR A 50 -0.63 3.89 -7.85
CA TYR A 50 -1.79 4.75 -7.63
C TYR A 50 -1.63 5.51 -6.33
N ALA A 51 -1.84 6.83 -6.35
CA ALA A 51 -1.55 7.67 -5.19
C ALA A 51 -2.28 9.02 -5.25
N ASP A 52 -1.83 9.97 -4.43
CA ASP A 52 -2.16 11.39 -4.53
C ASP A 52 -1.50 12.06 -5.76
N GLU A 53 -1.45 13.40 -5.79
CA GLU A 53 -0.91 14.15 -6.92
C GLU A 53 0.56 13.83 -7.23
N PHE A 54 1.40 13.57 -6.22
CA PHE A 54 2.85 13.43 -6.39
C PHE A 54 3.35 12.00 -6.19
N GLY A 55 2.51 11.09 -5.70
CA GLY A 55 2.96 9.78 -5.24
C GLY A 55 3.66 9.86 -3.90
N THR A 56 3.13 10.66 -2.98
CA THR A 56 3.77 10.88 -1.68
C THR A 56 3.80 9.60 -0.83
N PRO A 57 4.90 9.32 -0.12
CA PRO A 57 4.98 8.18 0.81
C PRO A 57 3.83 8.19 1.82
N GLY A 58 3.11 7.08 1.90
CA GLY A 58 1.89 6.95 2.70
C GLY A 58 0.60 7.06 1.90
N SER A 59 0.66 7.37 0.60
CA SER A 59 -0.52 7.35 -0.30
C SER A 59 -0.45 6.28 -1.41
N VAL A 60 0.72 5.64 -1.58
CA VAL A 60 1.02 4.84 -2.75
C VAL A 60 0.52 3.40 -2.61
N MET A 61 -0.53 3.06 -3.35
CA MET A 61 -0.97 1.70 -3.59
C MET A 61 -0.39 1.19 -4.91
N THR A 62 0.22 0.02 -4.92
CA THR A 62 0.83 -0.51 -6.14
C THR A 62 0.51 -1.97 -6.40
N TYR A 63 0.54 -2.38 -7.67
CA TYR A 63 0.10 -3.67 -8.12
C TYR A 63 1.03 -4.33 -9.14
N PHE A 64 1.14 -5.64 -9.01
CA PHE A 64 1.59 -6.55 -10.07
C PHE A 64 0.40 -7.30 -10.68
N PRO A 65 -0.14 -6.86 -11.83
CA PRO A 65 -1.23 -7.56 -12.51
C PRO A 65 -0.70 -8.71 -13.38
N PHE A 66 -0.70 -9.92 -12.84
CA PHE A 66 -0.31 -11.14 -13.54
C PHE A 66 -1.55 -11.78 -14.21
N PRO A 67 -1.66 -11.82 -15.56
CA PRO A 67 -2.89 -12.23 -16.27
C PRO A 67 -3.46 -13.61 -15.88
N ASP A 68 -2.62 -14.54 -15.46
CA ASP A 68 -3.00 -15.93 -15.16
C ASP A 68 -2.79 -16.31 -13.68
N ILE A 69 -2.62 -15.33 -12.79
CA ILE A 69 -2.46 -15.62 -11.37
C ILE A 69 -3.76 -16.16 -10.76
N GLY A 70 -3.66 -17.27 -10.03
CA GLY A 70 -4.78 -17.81 -9.26
C GLY A 70 -5.22 -16.83 -8.16
N LYS A 71 -6.48 -16.94 -7.72
CA LYS A 71 -6.99 -16.15 -6.60
C LYS A 71 -6.21 -16.44 -5.32
N GLY A 72 -5.92 -15.37 -4.58
CA GLY A 72 -5.37 -15.49 -3.24
C GLY A 72 -6.35 -16.19 -2.28
N ARG A 73 -5.81 -16.71 -1.19
CA ARG A 73 -6.62 -17.18 -0.06
C ARG A 73 -6.25 -16.35 1.16
N HIS A 74 -7.20 -15.58 1.67
CA HIS A 74 -7.04 -14.83 2.91
C HIS A 74 -6.80 -15.76 4.11
N GLY A 75 -6.01 -15.31 5.06
CA GLY A 75 -5.61 -16.08 6.24
C GLY A 75 -4.62 -15.32 7.13
N VAL A 76 -3.82 -16.07 7.90
CA VAL A 76 -2.75 -15.50 8.72
C VAL A 76 -1.42 -15.46 7.95
N GLY A 77 -0.55 -14.52 8.33
CA GLY A 77 0.74 -14.27 7.68
C GLY A 77 0.70 -13.24 6.55
N GLU A 78 -0.33 -12.40 6.51
CA GLU A 78 -0.54 -11.38 5.49
C GLU A 78 -0.92 -10.02 6.09
N VAL A 79 -0.87 -8.99 5.24
CA VAL A 79 -1.66 -7.78 5.45
C VAL A 79 -3.09 -8.08 4.99
N GLY A 80 -4.02 -8.11 5.92
CA GLY A 80 -5.41 -8.49 5.67
C GLY A 80 -6.25 -7.35 5.09
N THR A 81 -6.05 -6.11 5.54
CA THR A 81 -6.82 -4.94 5.08
C THR A 81 -5.91 -3.73 4.91
N THR A 82 -6.09 -3.00 3.81
CA THR A 82 -5.51 -1.66 3.61
C THR A 82 -6.60 -0.61 3.83
N VAL A 83 -6.34 0.38 4.66
CA VAL A 83 -7.33 1.39 5.07
C VAL A 83 -6.91 2.76 4.55
N PHE A 84 -7.79 3.42 3.80
CA PHE A 84 -7.61 4.77 3.28
C PHE A 84 -8.32 5.79 4.16
N SER A 85 -7.68 6.95 4.35
CA SER A 85 -8.25 8.10 5.05
C SER A 85 -9.12 8.93 4.11
N VAL A 86 -10.29 9.33 4.58
CA VAL A 86 -11.21 10.29 3.94
C VAL A 86 -11.69 11.32 4.98
N PRO A 87 -12.12 12.52 4.57
CA PRO A 87 -12.56 13.55 5.51
C PRO A 87 -13.77 13.11 6.36
N GLU A 88 -13.90 13.66 7.57
CA GLU A 88 -15.03 13.37 8.46
C GLU A 88 -16.39 13.70 7.82
N GLY A 89 -17.36 12.77 7.94
CA GLY A 89 -18.72 12.92 7.39
C GLY A 89 -18.91 12.49 5.93
N THR A 90 -17.86 12.04 5.23
CA THR A 90 -17.87 11.76 3.78
C THR A 90 -18.32 10.36 3.41
N LEU A 91 -18.46 9.43 4.35
CA LEU A 91 -18.78 8.03 4.01
C LEU A 91 -20.13 7.86 3.31
N GLY A 92 -21.08 8.79 3.49
CA GLY A 92 -22.35 8.78 2.76
C GLY A 92 -22.18 9.05 1.26
N TYR A 93 -21.23 9.92 0.88
CA TYR A 93 -20.83 10.12 -0.50
C TYR A 93 -20.23 8.83 -1.08
N TRP A 94 -19.32 8.21 -0.33
CA TRP A 94 -18.63 6.99 -0.78
C TRP A 94 -19.57 5.79 -0.94
N GLU A 95 -20.55 5.60 -0.06
CA GLU A 95 -21.59 4.58 -0.23
C GLU A 95 -22.36 4.76 -1.54
N LYS A 96 -22.78 6.00 -1.83
CA LYS A 96 -23.51 6.30 -3.07
C LYS A 96 -22.62 6.07 -4.29
N ARG A 97 -21.38 6.58 -4.27
CA ARG A 97 -20.43 6.39 -5.37
C ARG A 97 -20.14 4.91 -5.62
N PHE A 98 -19.90 4.14 -4.56
CA PHE A 98 -19.65 2.71 -4.67
C PHE A 98 -20.86 1.93 -5.19
N ALA A 99 -22.08 2.32 -4.84
CA ALA A 99 -23.29 1.77 -5.44
C ALA A 99 -23.37 2.10 -6.94
N ASP A 100 -23.12 3.35 -7.33
CA ASP A 100 -23.18 3.81 -8.72
C ASP A 100 -22.09 3.15 -9.60
N GLU A 101 -20.89 2.94 -9.06
CA GLU A 101 -19.74 2.32 -9.75
C GLU A 101 -19.69 0.78 -9.60
N GLY A 102 -20.68 0.18 -8.93
CA GLY A 102 -20.78 -1.27 -8.74
C GLY A 102 -19.62 -1.89 -7.94
N VAL A 103 -19.14 -1.20 -6.90
CA VAL A 103 -18.17 -1.74 -5.93
C VAL A 103 -18.90 -2.67 -4.95
N SER A 104 -18.32 -3.83 -4.68
CA SER A 104 -18.91 -4.87 -3.84
C SER A 104 -18.37 -4.85 -2.41
N GLY A 105 -19.01 -5.61 -1.52
CA GLY A 105 -18.57 -5.76 -0.12
C GLY A 105 -18.75 -4.50 0.73
N VAL A 106 -19.59 -3.57 0.30
CA VAL A 106 -19.77 -2.28 0.96
C VAL A 106 -20.53 -2.45 2.28
N ALA A 107 -19.88 -2.16 3.41
CA ALA A 107 -20.52 -2.21 4.72
C ALA A 107 -19.94 -1.19 5.70
N ARG A 108 -20.82 -0.52 6.45
CA ARG A 108 -20.45 0.36 7.56
C ARG A 108 -19.91 -0.47 8.72
N GLU A 109 -18.81 -0.01 9.30
CA GLU A 109 -18.26 -0.56 10.53
C GLU A 109 -17.78 0.55 11.47
N THR A 110 -17.40 0.18 12.67
CA THR A 110 -16.72 1.07 13.61
C THR A 110 -15.58 0.31 14.25
N SER A 111 -14.39 0.91 14.26
CA SER A 111 -13.19 0.33 14.86
C SER A 111 -12.46 1.42 15.62
N PHE A 112 -12.16 1.19 16.90
CA PHE A 112 -11.52 2.19 17.78
C PHE A 112 -12.24 3.56 17.81
N GLY A 113 -13.57 3.55 17.71
CA GLY A 113 -14.39 4.78 17.66
C GLY A 113 -14.42 5.47 16.30
N GLU A 114 -13.62 5.02 15.33
CA GLU A 114 -13.59 5.56 13.98
C GLU A 114 -14.68 4.92 13.13
N LYS A 115 -15.44 5.75 12.41
CA LYS A 115 -16.42 5.27 11.43
C LYS A 115 -15.70 4.85 10.17
N ARG A 116 -16.08 3.69 9.64
CA ARG A 116 -15.47 3.14 8.44
C ARG A 116 -16.51 2.61 7.45
N LEU A 117 -16.08 2.49 6.21
CA LEU A 117 -16.80 1.82 5.14
C LEU A 117 -15.86 0.79 4.51
N THR A 118 -16.11 -0.49 4.79
CA THR A 118 -15.40 -1.60 4.15
C THR A 118 -15.89 -1.80 2.73
N PHE A 119 -15.04 -2.31 1.85
CA PHE A 119 -15.36 -2.66 0.47
C PHE A 119 -14.33 -3.64 -0.10
N THR A 120 -14.67 -4.27 -1.24
CA THR A 120 -13.83 -5.28 -1.88
C THR A 120 -13.24 -4.76 -3.19
N GLY A 121 -11.94 -5.02 -3.39
CA GLY A 121 -11.24 -4.75 -4.64
C GLY A 121 -11.63 -5.67 -5.80
N PRO A 122 -11.10 -5.43 -7.01
CA PRO A 122 -11.47 -6.18 -8.20
C PRO A 122 -11.13 -7.67 -8.13
N ASP A 123 -10.14 -8.05 -7.31
CA ASP A 123 -9.67 -9.42 -7.17
C ASP A 123 -10.03 -10.07 -5.81
N GLY A 124 -10.85 -9.39 -5.00
CA GLY A 124 -11.19 -9.87 -3.66
C GLY A 124 -10.34 -9.24 -2.54
N ASP A 125 -9.58 -8.18 -2.86
CA ASP A 125 -8.84 -7.38 -1.91
C ASP A 125 -9.77 -6.85 -0.81
N SER A 126 -9.29 -6.74 0.43
CA SER A 126 -10.05 -6.13 1.51
C SER A 126 -9.58 -4.70 1.76
N PHE A 127 -10.49 -3.74 1.57
CA PHE A 127 -10.24 -2.32 1.80
C PHE A 127 -11.23 -1.72 2.77
N ALA A 128 -10.84 -0.59 3.36
CA ALA A 128 -11.76 0.27 4.10
C ALA A 128 -11.43 1.75 3.85
N LEU A 129 -12.47 2.59 3.88
CA LEU A 129 -12.33 4.03 4.07
C LEU A 129 -12.60 4.34 5.55
N VAL A 130 -11.82 5.24 6.15
CA VAL A 130 -12.02 5.71 7.51
C VAL A 130 -12.15 7.23 7.54
N GLU A 131 -13.12 7.73 8.29
CA GLU A 131 -13.25 9.17 8.56
C GLU A 131 -12.14 9.62 9.51
N ASP A 132 -11.22 10.44 9.00
CA ASP A 132 -10.15 11.05 9.77
C ASP A 132 -10.25 12.57 9.70
N LYS A 133 -10.51 13.19 10.85
CA LYS A 133 -10.63 14.64 10.99
C LYS A 133 -9.27 15.34 11.03
N ALA A 134 -8.24 14.66 11.52
CA ALA A 134 -6.91 15.22 11.71
C ALA A 134 -6.11 15.20 10.41
N ASP A 135 -6.44 14.31 9.48
CA ASP A 135 -5.77 14.21 8.20
C ASP A 135 -6.09 15.40 7.27
N SER A 136 -5.06 16.20 7.03
CA SER A 136 -5.12 17.41 6.19
C SER A 136 -4.26 17.28 4.93
N ARG A 137 -3.80 16.07 4.58
CA ARG A 137 -3.01 15.83 3.37
C ARG A 137 -3.79 16.25 2.12
N ALA A 138 -3.07 16.74 1.12
CA ALA A 138 -3.69 17.16 -0.14
C ALA A 138 -4.18 15.93 -0.92
N PRO A 139 -5.43 15.90 -1.40
CA PRO A 139 -5.92 14.78 -2.21
C PRO A 139 -5.61 15.03 -3.69
N TRP A 140 -5.75 13.98 -4.51
CA TRP A 140 -5.89 14.16 -5.95
C TRP A 140 -7.33 14.49 -6.31
N ILE A 141 -7.55 15.59 -7.05
CA ILE A 141 -8.90 16.10 -7.35
C ILE A 141 -9.34 15.93 -8.81
N LYS A 142 -8.46 15.45 -9.70
CA LYS A 142 -8.81 15.24 -11.12
C LYS A 142 -9.28 13.81 -11.41
N GLY A 143 -9.42 12.97 -10.39
CA GLY A 143 -9.95 11.59 -10.49
C GLY A 143 -11.48 11.48 -10.45
N GLY A 144 -12.22 12.60 -10.56
CA GLY A 144 -13.68 12.60 -10.54
C GLY A 144 -14.30 12.40 -9.15
N VAL A 145 -13.52 12.60 -8.09
CA VAL A 145 -13.97 12.71 -6.70
C VAL A 145 -13.74 14.16 -6.23
N PRO A 146 -14.76 14.85 -5.71
CA PRO A 146 -14.60 16.20 -5.15
C PRO A 146 -13.54 16.25 -4.05
N GLY A 147 -12.77 17.34 -3.96
CA GLY A 147 -11.65 17.44 -3.02
C GLY A 147 -12.05 17.36 -1.55
N ASP A 148 -13.27 17.78 -1.21
CA ASP A 148 -13.88 17.65 0.12
C ASP A 148 -14.31 16.21 0.47
N GLU A 149 -14.34 15.30 -0.50
CA GLU A 149 -14.70 13.89 -0.34
C GLU A 149 -13.51 12.94 -0.57
N ALA A 150 -12.46 13.42 -1.23
CA ALA A 150 -11.39 12.60 -1.77
C ALA A 150 -10.48 11.95 -0.73
N ILE A 151 -9.95 10.77 -1.11
CA ILE A 151 -8.96 10.01 -0.35
C ILE A 151 -7.70 10.85 -0.12
N ARG A 152 -7.17 10.80 1.10
CA ARG A 152 -6.02 11.57 1.58
C ARG A 152 -4.72 10.77 1.64
N GLY A 153 -4.80 9.46 1.42
CA GLY A 153 -3.72 8.50 1.55
C GLY A 153 -4.16 7.31 2.41
N PHE A 154 -3.21 6.49 2.83
CA PHE A 154 -3.48 5.45 3.82
C PHE A 154 -3.67 6.08 5.19
N HIS A 155 -4.62 5.53 5.95
CA HIS A 155 -4.65 5.67 7.39
C HIS A 155 -3.81 4.56 8.04
N SER A 156 -4.08 3.31 7.66
CA SER A 156 -3.47 2.14 8.32
C SER A 156 -3.42 0.90 7.43
N VAL A 157 -2.65 -0.09 7.88
CA VAL A 157 -2.79 -1.49 7.46
C VAL A 157 -3.17 -2.37 8.65
N ALA A 158 -3.89 -3.45 8.41
CA ALA A 158 -4.19 -4.47 9.42
C ALA A 158 -3.48 -5.79 9.10
N LEU A 159 -2.60 -6.24 9.98
CA LEU A 159 -1.89 -7.51 9.87
C LEU A 159 -2.73 -8.64 10.47
N ARG A 160 -2.86 -9.77 9.79
CA ARG A 160 -3.52 -10.97 10.32
C ARG A 160 -2.49 -12.01 10.72
N LEU A 161 -2.38 -12.30 12.01
CA LEU A 161 -1.31 -13.14 12.56
C LEU A 161 -1.88 -14.25 13.42
N LYS A 162 -1.20 -15.42 13.50
CA LYS A 162 -1.58 -16.45 14.49
C LYS A 162 -1.37 -15.98 15.92
N ASP A 163 -0.22 -15.36 16.13
CA ASP A 163 0.20 -14.72 17.37
C ASP A 163 0.85 -13.39 17.00
N GLY A 164 0.42 -12.31 17.67
CA GLY A 164 0.87 -10.96 17.38
C GLY A 164 2.16 -10.55 18.08
N GLY A 165 2.58 -11.25 19.14
CA GLY A 165 3.55 -10.72 20.12
C GLY A 165 4.91 -10.40 19.51
N ALA A 166 5.48 -11.31 18.72
CA ALA A 166 6.79 -11.08 18.11
C ALA A 166 6.77 -9.97 17.03
N THR A 167 5.65 -9.81 16.32
CA THR A 167 5.49 -8.71 15.35
C THR A 167 5.22 -7.38 16.04
N GLU A 168 4.50 -7.38 17.16
CA GLU A 168 4.30 -6.21 18.03
C GLU A 168 5.65 -5.67 18.53
N GLU A 169 6.52 -6.54 19.05
CA GLU A 169 7.86 -6.16 19.50
C GLU A 169 8.75 -5.65 18.36
N LEU A 170 8.60 -6.21 17.15
CA LEU A 170 9.27 -5.68 15.96
C LEU A 170 8.75 -4.27 15.60
N LEU A 171 7.44 -4.04 15.62
CA LEU A 171 6.87 -2.71 15.35
C LEU A 171 7.31 -1.69 16.40
N LYS A 172 7.35 -2.08 17.68
CA LYS A 172 7.96 -1.29 18.76
C LYS A 172 9.41 -0.97 18.47
N PHE A 173 10.21 -1.97 18.10
CA PHE A 173 11.59 -1.74 17.68
C PHE A 173 11.70 -0.76 16.50
N MET A 174 10.72 -0.76 15.59
CA MET A 174 10.59 0.15 14.45
C MET A 174 10.05 1.56 14.82
N GLY A 175 9.69 1.80 16.08
CA GLY A 175 9.24 3.10 16.60
C GLY A 175 7.72 3.26 16.75
N TYR A 176 6.94 2.21 16.49
CA TYR A 176 5.49 2.21 16.71
C TYR A 176 5.17 1.90 18.18
N GLU A 177 4.26 2.64 18.79
CA GLU A 177 3.82 2.38 20.18
C GLU A 177 2.37 1.89 20.19
N GLU A 178 2.02 1.01 21.13
CA GLU A 178 0.61 0.61 21.33
C GLU A 178 -0.18 1.82 21.85
N VAL A 179 -1.23 2.19 21.11
CA VAL A 179 -2.09 3.34 21.46
C VAL A 179 -3.50 2.91 21.86
N ASP A 180 -3.96 1.73 21.43
CA ASP A 180 -5.26 1.19 21.84
C ASP A 180 -5.34 -0.34 21.62
N LYS A 181 -6.33 -0.99 22.23
CA LYS A 181 -6.62 -2.41 22.08
C LYS A 181 -8.12 -2.69 22.20
N SER A 182 -8.65 -3.48 21.26
CA SER A 182 -10.04 -3.95 21.30
C SER A 182 -10.14 -5.41 20.84
N GLY A 183 -10.69 -6.27 21.70
CA GLY A 183 -10.81 -7.71 21.42
C GLY A 183 -9.46 -8.37 21.11
N ASN A 184 -9.36 -8.96 19.92
CA ASN A 184 -8.15 -9.59 19.39
C ASN A 184 -7.29 -8.65 18.53
N VAL A 185 -7.61 -7.35 18.49
CA VAL A 185 -6.90 -6.34 17.71
C VAL A 185 -6.12 -5.40 18.63
N ARG A 186 -4.84 -5.21 18.35
CA ARG A 186 -4.00 -4.16 18.95
C ARG A 186 -3.71 -3.10 17.91
N ARG A 187 -3.76 -1.83 18.29
CA ARG A 187 -3.40 -0.71 17.44
C ARG A 187 -2.07 -0.13 17.87
N LEU A 188 -1.14 -0.04 16.93
CA LEU A 188 0.12 0.67 17.13
C LEU A 188 0.21 1.87 16.20
N ALA A 189 0.85 2.95 16.66
CA ALA A 189 1.02 4.17 15.88
C ALA A 189 2.41 4.81 16.09
N ILE A 190 2.88 5.57 15.10
CA ILE A 190 4.00 6.49 15.25
C ILE A 190 3.48 7.89 15.56
N GLU A 191 3.98 8.50 16.63
CA GLU A 191 3.67 9.90 16.93
C GLU A 191 4.33 10.84 15.91
N ASN A 192 3.59 11.85 15.42
CA ASN A 192 4.06 12.80 14.41
C ASN A 192 4.55 12.11 13.12
N GLY A 193 3.86 11.04 12.70
CA GLY A 193 4.13 10.34 11.47
C GLY A 193 3.67 11.10 10.22
N ASN A 194 3.64 10.40 9.08
CA ASN A 194 3.23 10.96 7.78
C ASN A 194 1.72 10.90 7.51
N GLY A 195 0.89 10.68 8.53
CA GLY A 195 -0.55 10.47 8.42
C GLY A 195 -0.97 9.07 7.94
N ALA A 196 0.00 8.23 7.54
CA ALA A 196 -0.18 6.81 7.29
C ALA A 196 0.60 6.03 8.36
N ASP A 197 0.37 6.34 9.62
CA ASP A 197 1.26 6.01 10.73
C ASP A 197 0.67 4.99 11.69
N VAL A 198 -0.40 4.30 11.31
CA VAL A 198 -1.09 3.29 12.12
C VAL A 198 -0.93 1.87 11.53
N VAL A 199 -0.67 0.90 12.40
CA VAL A 199 -0.68 -0.53 12.09
C VAL A 199 -1.54 -1.25 13.12
N ASP A 200 -2.59 -1.92 12.64
CA ASP A 200 -3.41 -2.81 13.47
C ASP A 200 -2.84 -4.24 13.38
N ILE A 201 -2.76 -4.96 14.50
CA ILE A 201 -2.46 -6.39 14.56
C ILE A 201 -3.71 -7.15 15.01
N GLU A 202 -4.29 -7.95 14.12
CA GLU A 202 -5.38 -8.88 14.40
C GLU A 202 -4.82 -10.29 14.68
N SER A 203 -5.04 -10.81 15.88
CA SER A 203 -4.62 -12.16 16.28
C SER A 203 -5.71 -13.20 16.04
N LEU A 204 -5.41 -14.21 15.22
CA LEU A 204 -6.33 -15.25 14.73
C LEU A 204 -5.70 -16.65 14.91
N PRO A 205 -5.61 -17.19 16.14
CA PRO A 205 -4.86 -18.42 16.40
C PRO A 205 -5.41 -19.66 15.69
N GLY A 206 -6.71 -19.69 15.40
CA GLY A 206 -7.39 -20.79 14.72
C GLY A 206 -7.44 -20.68 13.18
N ALA A 207 -6.98 -19.58 12.60
CA ALA A 207 -7.07 -19.36 11.16
C ALA A 207 -5.97 -20.10 10.37
N GLY A 208 -6.32 -20.52 9.16
CA GLY A 208 -5.37 -21.09 8.20
C GLY A 208 -4.45 -20.03 7.60
N PHE A 209 -3.28 -20.45 7.09
CA PHE A 209 -2.34 -19.54 6.44
C PHE A 209 -2.88 -18.99 5.13
N ALA A 210 -2.56 -17.72 4.88
CA ALA A 210 -2.82 -17.08 3.61
C ALA A 210 -2.02 -17.75 2.49
N ASN A 211 -2.56 -17.74 1.28
CA ASN A 211 -1.82 -18.07 0.05
C ASN A 211 -1.82 -16.82 -0.84
N LEU A 212 -0.63 -16.39 -1.26
CA LEU A 212 -0.48 -15.26 -2.18
C LEU A 212 -1.12 -15.59 -3.53
N GLY A 213 -1.94 -14.67 -4.05
CA GLY A 213 -2.56 -14.73 -5.37
C GLY A 213 -3.25 -13.40 -5.68
N ALA A 214 -4.07 -13.34 -6.73
CA ALA A 214 -4.86 -12.14 -7.05
C ALA A 214 -5.63 -11.67 -5.80
N GLY A 215 -5.56 -10.37 -5.50
CA GLY A 215 -6.24 -9.76 -4.35
C GLY A 215 -5.48 -9.84 -3.02
N SER A 216 -4.29 -10.47 -3.01
CA SER A 216 -3.44 -10.55 -1.82
C SER A 216 -2.40 -9.43 -1.81
N VAL A 217 -2.12 -8.89 -0.61
CA VAL A 217 -0.98 -8.00 -0.38
C VAL A 217 0.31 -8.83 -0.39
N HIS A 218 1.25 -8.45 -1.25
CA HIS A 218 2.58 -9.05 -1.32
C HIS A 218 3.49 -8.54 -0.20
N HIS A 219 3.49 -7.23 0.04
CA HIS A 219 4.26 -6.60 1.11
C HIS A 219 3.71 -5.24 1.50
N VAL A 220 4.11 -4.78 2.68
CA VAL A 220 3.91 -3.40 3.15
C VAL A 220 5.26 -2.74 3.40
N ALA A 221 5.40 -1.51 2.96
CA ALA A 221 6.62 -0.74 3.07
C ALA A 221 6.52 0.38 4.11
N PHE A 222 7.63 0.70 4.76
CA PHE A 222 7.76 1.72 5.78
C PHE A 222 8.70 2.84 5.33
N ALA A 223 8.30 4.08 5.54
CA ALA A 223 8.96 5.26 5.02
C ALA A 223 10.16 5.66 5.89
N VAL A 224 11.29 5.93 5.24
CA VAL A 224 12.44 6.64 5.83
C VAL A 224 12.81 7.83 4.94
N GLU A 225 13.35 8.87 5.55
CA GLU A 225 13.65 10.14 4.87
C GLU A 225 14.54 9.95 3.65
N ASP A 226 15.65 9.23 3.80
CA ASP A 226 16.67 9.10 2.77
C ASP A 226 17.44 7.77 2.86
N ARG A 227 18.37 7.55 1.92
CA ARG A 227 19.22 6.36 1.91
C ARG A 227 20.10 6.21 3.15
N ALA A 228 20.55 7.31 3.76
CA ALA A 228 21.38 7.23 4.95
C ALA A 228 20.57 6.67 6.13
N ARG A 229 19.34 7.17 6.32
CA ARG A 229 18.38 6.64 7.30
C ARG A 229 18.01 5.19 7.02
N GLN A 230 17.83 4.81 5.75
CA GLN A 230 17.60 3.39 5.40
C GLN A 230 18.77 2.50 5.80
N LEU A 231 20.02 2.93 5.59
CA LEU A 231 21.21 2.17 5.98
C LEU A 231 21.32 1.99 7.50
N GLU A 232 20.95 3.01 8.28
CA GLU A 232 20.84 2.92 9.74
C GLU A 232 19.82 1.86 10.16
N VAL A 233 18.61 1.90 9.59
CA VAL A 233 17.54 0.92 9.85
C VAL A 233 17.98 -0.49 9.45
N ARG A 234 18.56 -0.63 8.25
CA ARG A 234 19.07 -1.90 7.74
C ARG A 234 20.07 -2.52 8.71
N LYS A 235 21.06 -1.72 9.16
CA LYS A 235 22.08 -2.17 10.10
C LYS A 235 21.44 -2.65 11.40
N ALA A 236 20.53 -1.86 11.96
CA ALA A 236 19.86 -2.19 13.21
C ALA A 236 19.03 -3.48 13.12
N LEU A 237 18.33 -3.72 12.01
CA LEU A 237 17.59 -4.96 11.78
C LEU A 237 18.50 -6.18 11.60
N VAL A 238 19.65 -6.02 10.92
CA VAL A 238 20.64 -7.10 10.79
C VAL A 238 21.27 -7.44 12.14
N ASP A 239 21.57 -6.43 12.97
CA ASP A 239 22.16 -6.62 14.30
C ASP A 239 21.23 -7.38 15.27
N THR A 240 19.90 -7.40 15.01
CA THR A 240 18.94 -8.23 15.77
C THR A 240 18.73 -9.64 15.19
N GLY A 241 19.39 -9.96 14.07
CA GLY A 241 19.37 -11.28 13.45
C GLY A 241 18.34 -11.46 12.33
N TYR A 242 17.65 -10.41 11.87
CA TYR A 242 16.77 -10.52 10.71
C TYR A 242 17.58 -10.74 9.42
N GLY A 243 17.06 -11.60 8.55
CA GLY A 243 17.54 -11.77 7.19
C GLY A 243 17.07 -10.62 6.30
N VAL A 244 17.83 -9.52 6.30
CA VAL A 244 17.52 -8.32 5.50
C VAL A 244 18.27 -8.35 4.16
N THR A 245 17.58 -8.10 3.05
CA THR A 245 18.21 -8.03 1.72
C THR A 245 19.31 -6.96 1.65
N PRO A 246 20.20 -6.99 0.64
CA PRO A 246 20.93 -5.80 0.22
C PRO A 246 19.98 -4.64 -0.12
N VAL A 247 20.52 -3.42 -0.19
CA VAL A 247 19.77 -2.26 -0.73
C VAL A 247 19.57 -2.47 -2.22
N ILE A 248 18.33 -2.30 -2.68
CA ILE A 248 17.92 -2.47 -4.08
C ILE A 248 17.43 -1.13 -4.60
N ASP A 249 17.91 -0.72 -5.79
CA ASP A 249 17.42 0.46 -6.49
C ASP A 249 16.14 0.09 -7.27
N ARG A 250 15.03 0.77 -6.96
CA ARG A 250 13.73 0.62 -7.64
C ARG A 250 13.38 1.86 -8.46
N ASP A 251 14.39 2.64 -8.87
CA ASP A 251 14.37 3.94 -9.55
C ASP A 251 13.68 5.08 -8.78
N TYR A 252 12.48 4.84 -8.24
CA TYR A 252 11.66 5.85 -7.54
C TYR A 252 11.93 5.89 -6.03
N PHE A 253 12.57 4.84 -5.52
CA PHE A 253 13.01 4.69 -4.14
C PHE A 253 14.09 3.60 -4.07
N TRP A 254 14.84 3.57 -2.97
CA TRP A 254 15.67 2.42 -2.60
C TRP A 254 14.93 1.58 -1.59
N ALA A 255 15.08 0.26 -1.67
CA ALA A 255 14.32 -0.71 -0.90
C ALA A 255 15.21 -1.71 -0.18
N ILE A 256 14.81 -2.11 1.03
CA ILE A 256 15.29 -3.32 1.71
C ILE A 256 14.09 -4.15 2.16
N TYR A 257 14.19 -5.48 2.09
CA TYR A 257 13.11 -6.39 2.45
C TYR A 257 13.52 -7.33 3.56
N PHE A 258 12.57 -7.68 4.42
CA PHE A 258 12.74 -8.70 5.46
C PHE A 258 11.38 -9.28 5.87
N ARG A 259 11.37 -10.56 6.26
CA ARG A 259 10.13 -11.24 6.68
C ARG A 259 9.97 -11.13 8.19
N THR A 260 8.79 -10.71 8.64
CA THR A 260 8.47 -10.64 10.07
C THR A 260 8.30 -12.03 10.68
N PRO A 261 8.36 -12.17 12.01
CA PRO A 261 8.08 -13.45 12.69
C PRO A 261 6.67 -13.98 12.37
N GLY A 262 5.70 -13.08 12.18
CA GLY A 262 4.35 -13.40 11.77
C GLY A 262 4.19 -13.85 10.31
N GLY A 263 5.24 -13.76 9.49
CA GLY A 263 5.27 -14.22 8.10
C GLY A 263 5.03 -13.13 7.05
N VAL A 264 4.59 -11.94 7.47
CA VAL A 264 4.35 -10.79 6.58
C VAL A 264 5.69 -10.29 6.03
N LEU A 265 5.74 -9.93 4.73
CA LEU A 265 6.91 -9.32 4.14
C LEU A 265 6.88 -7.81 4.37
N PHE A 266 7.88 -7.30 5.08
CA PHE A 266 8.08 -5.87 5.28
C PHE A 266 9.15 -5.35 4.33
N GLU A 267 8.97 -4.11 3.90
CA GLU A 267 9.95 -3.31 3.18
C GLU A 267 10.27 -2.03 3.97
N VAL A 268 11.50 -1.52 3.90
CA VAL A 268 11.81 -0.13 4.30
C VAL A 268 12.25 0.60 3.05
N SER A 269 11.56 1.69 2.70
CA SER A 269 11.75 2.43 1.45
C SER A 269 12.05 3.90 1.72
N THR A 270 12.95 4.46 0.91
CA THR A 270 13.32 5.88 0.99
C THR A 270 12.26 6.76 0.34
N ASN A 271 12.01 7.93 0.91
CA ASN A 271 11.11 8.92 0.31
C ASN A 271 11.70 9.51 -0.99
N GLU A 272 13.03 9.60 -1.09
CA GLU A 272 13.72 10.02 -2.31
C GLU A 272 13.94 8.84 -3.28
N PRO A 273 14.04 9.12 -4.59
CA PRO A 273 13.86 10.43 -5.23
C PRO A 273 12.41 10.80 -5.57
N GLY A 274 11.46 9.85 -5.56
CA GLY A 274 10.08 10.08 -5.95
C GLY A 274 9.77 9.79 -7.43
N PHE A 275 8.51 9.97 -7.81
CA PHE A 275 7.99 9.58 -9.13
C PHE A 275 8.22 10.62 -10.24
N ASP A 276 8.55 11.85 -9.89
CA ASP A 276 8.91 12.94 -10.82
C ASP A 276 10.37 12.86 -11.31
N ARG A 277 11.12 11.85 -10.87
CA ARG A 277 12.49 11.56 -11.33
C ARG A 277 12.61 11.45 -12.85
N ASP A 278 11.64 10.82 -13.51
CA ASP A 278 11.69 10.47 -14.93
C ASP A 278 10.44 10.90 -15.75
N GLU A 279 9.53 11.63 -15.11
CA GLU A 279 8.32 12.22 -15.69
C GLU A 279 8.08 13.61 -15.10
N ASP A 280 7.58 14.54 -15.91
CA ASP A 280 7.06 15.80 -15.39
C ASP A 280 5.82 15.53 -14.51
N THR A 281 5.70 16.26 -13.40
CA THR A 281 4.61 16.08 -12.44
C THR A 281 3.23 16.24 -13.08
N ALA A 282 3.06 17.04 -14.13
CA ALA A 282 1.77 17.16 -14.83
C ALA A 282 1.39 15.88 -15.60
N HIS A 283 2.37 15.04 -15.96
CA HIS A 283 2.25 13.91 -16.87
C HIS A 283 2.59 12.54 -16.25
N LEU A 284 2.73 12.47 -14.91
CA LEU A 284 2.99 11.21 -14.21
C LEU A 284 2.01 10.10 -14.62
N GLY A 285 2.56 8.93 -14.94
CA GLY A 285 1.79 7.70 -15.22
C GLY A 285 1.07 7.65 -16.57
N GLU A 286 1.24 8.67 -17.43
CA GLU A 286 0.72 8.67 -18.80
C GLU A 286 1.54 7.75 -19.71
N THR A 287 2.86 7.71 -19.54
CA THR A 287 3.77 6.95 -20.42
C THR A 287 4.31 5.68 -19.77
N LEU A 288 4.67 4.68 -20.58
CA LEU A 288 5.37 3.50 -20.08
C LEU A 288 6.83 3.85 -19.81
N LYS A 289 7.19 3.90 -18.53
CA LYS A 289 8.58 3.97 -18.07
C LYS A 289 9.18 2.58 -17.93
N LEU A 290 10.48 2.49 -18.15
CA LEU A 290 11.22 1.24 -18.05
C LEU A 290 12.51 1.50 -17.28
N PRO A 291 12.83 0.65 -16.30
CA PRO A 291 14.12 0.70 -15.62
C PRO A 291 15.25 0.56 -16.62
N THR A 292 16.41 1.18 -16.34
CA THR A 292 17.56 1.18 -17.28
C THR A 292 17.90 -0.22 -17.78
N GLN A 293 17.89 -1.21 -16.89
CA GLN A 293 18.17 -2.61 -17.22
C GLN A 293 17.20 -3.22 -18.24
N HIS A 294 15.97 -2.71 -18.34
CA HIS A 294 14.89 -3.24 -19.20
C HIS A 294 14.55 -2.33 -20.39
N GLN A 295 15.24 -1.20 -20.57
CA GLN A 295 14.96 -0.26 -21.68
C GLN A 295 15.06 -0.93 -23.06
N HIS A 296 15.97 -1.90 -23.21
CA HIS A 296 16.15 -2.67 -24.45
C HIS A 296 14.91 -3.51 -24.83
N LEU A 297 14.00 -3.77 -23.88
CA LEU A 297 12.76 -4.53 -24.10
C LEU A 297 11.60 -3.65 -24.58
N ARG A 298 11.76 -2.32 -24.68
CA ARG A 298 10.66 -1.40 -25.04
C ARG A 298 9.85 -1.82 -26.27
N PRO A 299 10.46 -2.15 -27.43
CA PRO A 299 9.68 -2.50 -28.62
C PRO A 299 8.83 -3.75 -28.42
N TYR A 300 9.29 -4.68 -27.57
CA TYR A 300 8.56 -5.89 -27.21
C TYR A 300 7.44 -5.56 -26.23
N LEU A 301 7.74 -4.88 -25.13
CA LEU A 301 6.80 -4.61 -24.05
C LEU A 301 5.61 -3.75 -24.50
N GLU A 302 5.83 -2.74 -25.34
CA GLU A 302 4.75 -1.89 -25.86
C GLU A 302 3.75 -2.66 -26.74
N GLN A 303 4.12 -3.82 -27.26
CA GLN A 303 3.25 -4.68 -28.07
C GLN A 303 2.54 -5.77 -27.26
N HIS A 304 3.16 -6.23 -26.17
CA HIS A 304 2.71 -7.41 -25.42
C HIS A 304 2.00 -7.06 -24.11
N LEU A 305 2.31 -5.91 -23.51
CA LEU A 305 1.63 -5.46 -22.31
C LEU A 305 0.18 -5.06 -22.63
N GLN A 306 -0.72 -5.37 -21.70
CA GLN A 306 -2.14 -5.06 -21.84
C GLN A 306 -2.36 -3.55 -21.94
N LYS A 307 -2.96 -3.06 -23.04
CA LYS A 307 -3.26 -1.63 -23.18
C LYS A 307 -4.16 -1.16 -22.04
N LEU A 308 -3.77 -0.08 -21.39
CA LEU A 308 -4.54 0.57 -20.34
C LEU A 308 -5.27 1.77 -20.93
N GLU A 309 -6.47 2.04 -20.41
CA GLU A 309 -7.18 3.29 -20.64
C GLU A 309 -6.61 4.37 -19.69
N ASP A 310 -6.73 5.62 -20.11
CA ASP A 310 -6.33 6.78 -19.29
C ASP A 310 -7.38 7.07 -18.21
#